data_AF-A0A151QT84-F1
#
_entry.id   AF-A0A151QT84-F1
#
_cell.length_a   1.000
_cell.length_b   1.000
_cell.length_c   1.000
_cell.angle_alpha   90.00
_cell.angle_beta   90.00
_cell.angle_gamma   90.00
#
_symmetry.space_group_name_H-M   'P 1'
#
loop_
_entity.id
_entity.type
_entity.pdbx_description
1 polymer ?
#
loop_
_entity_poly.entity_id
_entity_poly.type
_entity_poly.pdbx_seq_one_letter_code
_entity_poly.pdbx_strand_id
1 'polypeptide(L)' 'RVDKLPRVIYYASKMLYVAQANYTTTKKELLAIIFALDKCWSYFLGSYVVVFTNYAALKYLLKKAESKPMLIKWML' A
#
# COMPACT_ATOMS: atom_id res chain seq x y z
N ARG A 1 -13.22 10.02 29.42
CA ARG A 1 -13.59 9.58 28.05
C ARG A 1 -12.79 10.47 27.11
N VAL A 2 -11.54 10.11 26.80
CA VAL A 2 -10.64 10.94 25.99
C VAL A 2 -11.11 10.88 24.54
N ASP A 3 -11.23 12.03 23.89
CA ASP A 3 -11.63 12.15 22.49
C ASP A 3 -10.92 11.11 21.61
N LYS A 4 -11.72 10.24 20.97
CA LYS A 4 -11.24 9.17 20.09
C LYS A 4 -10.81 9.73 18.73
N LEU A 5 -9.92 10.72 18.74
CA LEU A 5 -9.33 11.23 17.52
C LEU A 5 -8.29 10.23 17.01
N PRO A 6 -8.25 9.96 15.68
CA PRO A 6 -7.21 9.11 15.11
C PRO A 6 -5.84 9.75 15.39
N ARG A 7 -4.95 8.98 16.03
CA ARG A 7 -3.56 9.40 16.27
C ARG A 7 -2.65 8.75 15.25
N VAL A 8 -1.78 9.56 14.67
CA VAL A 8 -0.76 9.05 13.75
C VAL A 8 0.35 8.40 14.55
N ILE A 9 0.69 7.16 14.20
CA ILE A 9 1.74 6.36 14.85
C ILE A 9 3.06 6.49 14.08
N TYR A 10 2.99 6.46 12.75
CA TYR A 10 4.17 6.42 11.89
C TYR A 10 3.91 7.09 10.54
N TYR A 11 4.93 7.77 10.02
CA TYR A 11 4.97 8.27 8.66
C TYR A 11 6.03 7.51 7.87
N ALA A 12 5.67 7.01 6.69
CA ALA A 12 6.58 6.30 5.80
C ALA A 12 6.61 7.00 4.43
N SER A 13 7.80 7.16 3.87
CA SER A 13 7.98 7.63 2.49
C SER A 13 9.16 6.91 1.84
N LYS A 14 9.13 6.80 0.51
CA LYS A 14 10.18 6.15 -0.28
C LYS A 14 10.39 6.91 -1.59
N MET A 15 11.65 7.10 -1.96
CA MET A 15 11.99 7.58 -3.31
C MET A 15 11.85 6.46 -4.34
N LEU A 16 11.26 6.79 -5.49
CA LEU A 16 11.17 5.87 -6.61
C LEU A 16 12.51 5.81 -7.35
N TYR A 17 12.94 4.60 -7.72
CA TYR A 17 14.10 4.43 -8.59
C TYR A 17 13.77 4.87 -10.03
N VAL A 18 14.78 5.19 -10.85
CA VAL A 18 14.60 5.66 -12.24
C VAL A 18 13.72 4.71 -13.07
N ALA A 19 13.91 3.40 -12.92
CA ALA A 19 13.07 2.40 -13.59
C ALA A 19 11.60 2.41 -13.13
N GLN A 20 11.35 2.76 -11.86
CA GLN A 20 10.01 2.86 -11.26
C GLN A 20 9.36 4.23 -11.53
N ALA A 21 10.16 5.26 -11.78
CA ALA A 21 9.68 6.58 -12.18
C ALA A 21 8.89 6.52 -13.51
N ASN A 22 9.22 5.56 -14.39
CA ASN A 22 8.51 5.32 -15.65
C ASN A 22 7.22 4.50 -15.49
N TYR A 23 6.85 4.08 -14.29
CA TYR A 23 5.61 3.33 -14.07
C TYR A 23 4.37 4.21 -14.16
N THR A 24 3.25 3.57 -14.51
CA THR A 24 1.92 4.19 -14.44
C THR A 24 1.59 4.57 -13.00
N THR A 25 0.74 5.59 -12.82
CA THR A 25 0.32 6.09 -11.50
C THR A 25 -0.22 4.97 -10.61
N THR A 26 -1.03 4.06 -11.15
CA THR A 26 -1.56 2.89 -10.41
C THR A 26 -0.48 1.99 -9.85
N LYS A 27 0.60 1.74 -10.62
CA LYS A 27 1.71 0.90 -10.16
C LYS A 27 2.56 1.60 -9.10
N LYS A 28 2.75 2.91 -9.23
CA LYS A 28 3.48 3.72 -8.23
C LYS A 28 2.74 3.73 -6.89
N GLU A 29 1.43 3.91 -6.92
CA GLU A 29 0.60 3.85 -5.71
C GLU A 29 0.61 2.45 -5.08
N LEU A 30 0.49 1.39 -5.89
CA LEU A 30 0.57 0.03 -5.37
C LEU A 30 1.92 -0.24 -4.68
N LEU A 31 3.02 0.20 -5.29
CA LEU A 31 4.35 0.09 -4.69
C LEU A 31 4.44 0.85 -3.36
N ALA A 32 3.82 2.02 -3.26
CA ALA A 32 3.76 2.80 -2.02
C ALA A 32 2.98 2.05 -0.92
N ILE A 33 1.87 1.38 -1.27
CA ILE A 33 1.09 0.57 -0.34
C ILE A 33 1.92 -0.60 0.18
N ILE A 34 2.56 -1.36 -0.71
CA ILE A 34 3.40 -2.50 -0.33
C ILE A 34 4.54 -2.03 0.58
N PHE A 35 5.19 -0.92 0.25
CA PHE A 35 6.24 -0.36 1.08
C PHE A 35 5.74 0.06 2.47
N ALA A 36 4.57 0.69 2.55
CA ALA A 36 3.98 1.05 3.83
C ALA A 36 3.57 -0.19 4.65
N LEU A 37 3.06 -1.25 4.00
CA LEU A 37 2.71 -2.50 4.66
C LEU A 37 3.94 -3.22 5.22
N ASP A 38 5.02 -3.31 4.42
CA ASP A 38 6.30 -3.90 4.86
C ASP A 38 6.89 -3.18 6.07
N LYS A 39 6.85 -1.84 6.07
CA LYS A 39 7.33 -1.04 7.21
C LYS A 39 6.43 -1.09 8.43
N CYS A 40 5.13 -1.26 8.23
CA CYS A 40 4.17 -1.31 9.32
C CYS A 40 3.83 -2.73 9.77
N TRP A 41 4.50 -3.75 9.24
CA TRP A 41 4.14 -5.17 9.47
C TRP A 41 4.16 -5.54 10.95
N SER A 42 5.14 -5.03 11.71
CA SER A 42 5.24 -5.23 13.16
C SER A 42 4.08 -4.62 13.95
N TYR A 43 3.42 -3.58 13.43
CA TYR A 43 2.29 -2.92 14.10
C TYR A 43 0.95 -3.57 13.78
N PHE A 44 0.88 -4.32 12.67
CA PHE A 44 -0.36 -4.92 12.17
C PHE A 44 -0.49 -6.41 12.50
N LEU A 45 0.54 -7.02 13.09
CA LEU A 45 0.52 -8.44 13.43
C LEU A 45 -0.70 -8.75 14.33
N GLY A 46 -1.68 -9.47 13.77
CA GLY A 46 -2.92 -9.85 14.46
C GLY A 46 -4.05 -8.81 14.45
N SER A 47 -3.93 -7.70 13.70
CA SER A 47 -4.95 -6.65 13.62
C SER A 47 -5.48 -6.46 12.19
N TYR A 48 -6.76 -6.10 12.06
CA TYR A 48 -7.36 -5.74 10.78
C TYR A 48 -6.88 -4.35 10.33
N VAL A 49 -6.38 -4.24 9.10
CA VAL A 49 -5.84 -2.99 8.53
C VAL A 49 -6.75 -2.47 7.43
N VAL A 50 -7.15 -1.22 7.53
CA VAL A 50 -7.86 -0.50 6.45
C VAL A 50 -6.88 0.46 5.79
N VAL A 51 -6.62 0.24 4.51
CA VAL A 51 -5.78 1.14 3.69
C VAL A 51 -6.69 2.08 2.91
N PHE A 52 -6.52 3.38 3.11
CA PHE A 52 -7.20 4.42 2.36
C PHE A 52 -6.31 4.91 1.21
N THR A 53 -6.82 4.86 -0.02
CA THR A 53 -6.10 5.29 -1.23
C THR A 53 -6.99 6.19 -2.07
N ASN A 54 -6.39 7.17 -2.75
CA ASN A 54 -7.11 8.12 -3.60
C ASN A 54 -7.56 7.51 -4.94
N TYR A 55 -7.13 6.30 -5.26
CA TYR A 55 -7.36 5.68 -6.56
C TYR A 55 -8.25 4.43 -6.47
N ALA A 56 -9.52 4.60 -6.83
CA ALA A 56 -10.53 3.54 -6.79
C ALA A 56 -10.18 2.32 -7.66
N ALA A 57 -9.39 2.50 -8.73
CA ALA A 57 -9.01 1.38 -9.60
C ALA A 57 -8.09 0.37 -8.91
N LEU A 58 -7.37 0.75 -7.84
CA LEU A 58 -6.60 -0.20 -7.03
C LEU A 58 -7.52 -1.21 -6.33
N LYS A 59 -8.70 -0.77 -5.88
CA LYS A 59 -9.73 -1.63 -5.29
C LYS A 59 -10.18 -2.70 -6.28
N TYR A 60 -10.32 -2.33 -7.55
CA TYR A 60 -10.67 -3.26 -8.63
C TYR A 60 -9.52 -4.21 -8.97
N LEU A 61 -8.28 -3.72 -9.03
CA LEU A 61 -7.09 -4.53 -9.28
C LEU A 61 -6.84 -5.56 -8.18
N LEU A 62 -7.04 -5.20 -6.91
CA LEU A 62 -6.91 -6.12 -5.77
C LEU A 62 -7.98 -7.22 -5.78
N LYS A 63 -9.19 -6.90 -6.25
CA LYS A 63 -10.28 -7.89 -6.39
C LYS A 63 -10.07 -8.82 -7.58
N LYS A 64 -9.43 -8.34 -8.65
CA LYS A 64 -9.16 -9.12 -9.85
C LYS A 64 -7.81 -9.83 -9.68
N ALA A 65 -7.84 -11.03 -9.08
CA ALA A 65 -6.68 -11.88 -8.83
C ALA A 65 -5.79 -12.17 -10.08
N GLU A 66 -6.30 -11.89 -11.29
CA GLU A 66 -5.53 -11.84 -12.52
C GLU A 66 -4.71 -10.55 -12.62
N SER A 67 -3.63 -10.50 -11.86
CA SER A 67 -2.67 -9.43 -11.94
C SER A 67 -1.43 -9.91 -12.70
N LYS A 68 -0.83 -9.03 -13.53
CA LYS A 68 0.45 -9.30 -14.23
C LYS A 68 1.43 -9.98 -13.25
N PRO A 69 2.24 -10.96 -13.67
CA PRO A 69 3.06 -11.77 -12.76
C PRO A 69 3.97 -10.97 -11.82
N MET A 70 4.38 -9.77 -12.21
CA MET A 70 5.09 -8.84 -11.32
C MET A 70 4.30 -8.43 -10.07
N LEU A 71 2.98 -8.25 -10.19
CA LEU A 71 2.09 -7.82 -9.11
C LEU A 71 1.88 -8.94 -8.09
N ILE A 72 1.73 -10.18 -8.56
CA ILE A 72 1.69 -11.38 -7.72
C ILE A 72 2.99 -11.54 -6.94
N LYS A 73 4.15 -11.33 -7.59
CA LYS A 73 5.47 -11.40 -6.95
C LYS A 73 5.70 -10.32 -5.87
N TRP A 74 4.88 -9.26 -5.86
CA TRP A 74 4.94 -8.23 -4.83
C TRP A 74 3.95 -8.47 -3.69
N MET A 75 3.01 -9.41 -3.87
CA MET A 75 2.03 -9.81 -2.86
C MET A 75 2.45 -11.08 -2.09
N LEU A 76 3.23 -11.96 -2.72
CA LEU A 76 3.91 -13.10 -2.09
C LEU A 76 5.13 -12.64 -1.30
#